data_AF-A0A5C6ZC65-F1
#
_entry.id   AF-A0A5C6ZC65-F1
#
_cell.length_a   1.000
_cell.length_b   1.000
_cell.length_c   1.000
_cell.angle_alpha   90.00
_cell.angle_beta   90.00
_cell.angle_gamma   90.00
#
_symmetry.space_group_name_H-M   'P 1'
#
loop_
_entity.id
_entity.type
_entity.pdbx_description
1 polymer ?
#
loop_
_entity_poly.entity_id
_entity_poly.type
_entity_poly.pdbx_seq_one_letter_code
_entity_poly.pdbx_strand_id
1 'polypeptide(L)'
;MTEREERIEKYRKFLIEEQEKELAENSELIKNFLQYCKKKKIIISEKNIEYIPTIGIVANYPNLVNLLNNKIQVDKEELVSFDVLEKEFKKQRFASGYLISDMFMAMANSYFRRGHYEKNAFAPRFIELYWNYSSSKNDKYISLDFDRVRINVDNRMLIELDTWYGAKFEENISDIEDGIVKLTPPLDLEKFDIKLFFNDVHSLNIKWYTKENIKVFQAEEFKQETEKIIKNGIEYYPAKYIHAEFDKLTGTFRHFDGAIHFYTENEYLQRRETDFNHNDKTGSQIKTLSQKLFKVNGEIEIKDWVELTSHFLTGNPLILEYFEGKLPDRIIEIISRLKNEK
;
A
#
# COMPACT_ATOMS: atom_id res chain seq x y z
N MET A 1 -11.38 -33.85 10.13
CA MET A 1 -10.43 -32.76 9.83
C MET A 1 -9.85 -33.07 8.47
N THR A 2 -9.88 -32.13 7.54
CA THR A 2 -9.31 -32.30 6.19
C THR A 2 -7.79 -32.19 6.26
N GLU A 3 -7.07 -32.77 5.28
CA GLU A 3 -5.60 -32.64 5.18
C GLU A 3 -5.15 -31.16 5.17
N ARG A 4 -5.97 -30.28 4.56
CA ARG A 4 -5.75 -28.83 4.57
C ARG A 4 -5.84 -28.24 5.99
N GLU A 5 -6.87 -28.62 6.75
CA GLU A 5 -7.05 -28.16 8.13
C GLU A 5 -5.89 -28.63 9.02
N GLU A 6 -5.44 -29.87 8.87
CA GLU A 6 -4.27 -30.41 9.56
C GLU A 6 -2.99 -29.61 9.27
N ARG A 7 -2.75 -29.28 7.99
CA ARG A 7 -1.59 -28.47 7.59
C ARG A 7 -1.66 -27.06 8.17
N ILE A 8 -2.84 -26.42 8.16
CA ILE A 8 -3.05 -25.09 8.74
C ILE A 8 -2.79 -25.11 10.24
N GLU A 9 -3.30 -26.11 10.95
CA GLU A 9 -3.14 -26.21 12.40
C GLU A 9 -1.68 -26.49 12.79
N LYS A 10 -1.00 -27.37 12.06
CA LYS A 10 0.44 -27.62 12.23
C LYS A 10 1.25 -26.34 12.01
N TYR A 11 0.90 -25.55 10.99
CA TYR A 11 1.56 -24.27 10.72
C TYR A 11 1.32 -23.25 11.84
N ARG A 12 0.08 -23.13 12.35
CA ARG A 12 -0.22 -22.26 13.51
C ARG A 12 0.58 -22.64 14.74
N LYS A 13 0.65 -23.95 15.04
CA LYS A 13 1.44 -24.46 16.15
C LYS A 13 2.92 -24.10 16.01
N PHE A 14 3.48 -24.31 14.81
CA PHE A 14 4.84 -23.91 14.49
C PHE A 14 5.08 -22.41 14.72
N LEU A 15 4.15 -21.53 14.29
CA LEU A 15 4.27 -20.09 14.51
C LEU A 15 4.28 -19.70 16.00
N ILE A 16 3.47 -20.39 16.82
CA ILE A 16 3.44 -20.16 18.27
C ILE A 16 4.77 -20.59 18.90
N GLU A 17 5.26 -21.78 18.56
CA GLU A 17 6.55 -22.29 19.06
C GLU A 17 7.73 -21.40 18.63
N GLU A 18 7.73 -20.91 17.38
CA GLU A 18 8.74 -19.98 16.87
C GLU A 18 8.70 -18.65 17.62
N GLN A 19 7.50 -18.10 17.86
CA GLN A 19 7.33 -16.87 18.62
C GLN A 19 7.82 -17.02 20.06
N GLU A 20 7.45 -18.08 20.77
CA GLU A 20 7.91 -18.32 22.15
C GLU A 20 9.44 -18.39 22.22
N LYS A 21 10.05 -19.10 21.26
CA LYS A 21 11.50 -19.23 21.14
C LYS A 21 12.18 -17.87 20.90
N GLU A 22 11.75 -17.13 19.87
CA GLU A 22 12.38 -15.87 19.49
C GLU A 22 12.24 -14.80 20.58
N LEU A 23 11.10 -14.75 21.28
CA LEU A 23 10.92 -13.83 22.41
C LEU A 23 11.81 -14.22 23.61
N ALA A 24 11.99 -15.51 23.89
CA ALA A 24 12.86 -15.98 24.97
C ALA A 24 14.34 -15.66 24.68
N GLU A 25 14.80 -15.96 23.46
CA GLU A 25 16.18 -15.70 23.02
C GLU A 25 16.52 -14.19 23.02
N ASN A 26 15.53 -13.33 22.82
CA ASN A 26 15.69 -11.88 22.80
C ASN A 26 15.16 -11.17 24.06
N SER A 27 14.99 -11.89 25.17
CA SER A 27 14.40 -11.36 26.41
C SER A 27 15.13 -10.13 26.98
N GLU A 28 16.46 -10.07 26.85
CA GLU A 28 17.25 -8.92 27.30
C GLU A 28 17.00 -7.68 26.44
N LEU A 29 16.89 -7.86 25.12
CA LEU A 29 16.51 -6.79 24.19
C LEU A 29 15.13 -6.22 24.54
N ILE A 30 14.16 -7.11 24.80
CA ILE A 30 12.80 -6.74 25.19
C ILE A 30 12.82 -5.93 26.49
N LYS A 31 13.53 -6.41 27.53
CA LYS A 31 13.67 -5.69 28.81
C LYS A 31 14.25 -4.30 28.61
N ASN A 32 15.30 -4.17 27.80
CA ASN A 32 15.94 -2.88 27.51
C ASN A 32 14.98 -1.91 26.81
N PHE A 33 14.19 -2.39 25.85
CA PHE A 33 13.16 -1.58 25.21
C PHE A 33 12.04 -1.15 26.19
N LEU A 34 11.54 -2.05 27.03
CA LEU A 34 10.52 -1.72 28.04
C LEU A 34 11.03 -0.67 29.04
N GLN A 35 12.30 -0.76 29.46
CA GLN A 35 12.92 0.26 30.31
C GLN A 35 13.05 1.61 29.60
N TYR A 36 13.40 1.62 28.31
CA TYR A 36 13.42 2.83 27.48
C TYR A 36 12.04 3.49 27.41
N CYS A 37 10.99 2.72 27.15
CA CYS A 37 9.60 3.17 27.18
C CYS A 37 9.20 3.74 28.54
N LYS A 38 9.58 3.08 29.64
CA LYS A 38 9.31 3.56 31.01
C LYS A 38 9.96 4.92 31.28
N LYS A 39 11.18 5.18 30.81
CA LYS A 39 11.85 6.49 30.93
C LYS A 39 11.06 7.60 30.20
N LYS A 40 10.38 7.24 29.12
CA LYS A 40 9.47 8.12 28.36
C LYS A 40 8.03 8.14 28.88
N LYS A 41 7.76 7.49 30.03
CA LYS A 41 6.43 7.37 30.64
C LYS A 41 5.39 6.65 29.76
N ILE A 42 5.85 5.76 28.88
CA ILE A 42 4.99 4.91 28.05
C ILE A 42 4.70 3.62 28.83
N ILE A 43 3.41 3.32 29.04
CA ILE A 43 2.97 2.16 29.84
C ILE A 43 2.79 0.96 28.93
N ILE A 44 3.88 0.26 28.66
CA ILE A 44 3.92 -0.92 27.79
C ILE A 44 4.52 -2.12 28.55
N SER A 45 4.08 -3.34 28.21
CA SER A 45 4.53 -4.58 28.85
C SER A 45 4.88 -5.65 27.82
N GLU A 46 5.37 -6.82 28.27
CA GLU A 46 5.65 -7.96 27.40
C GLU A 46 4.41 -8.43 26.61
N LYS A 47 3.18 -8.20 27.11
CA LYS A 47 1.94 -8.52 26.40
C LYS A 47 1.73 -7.70 25.12
N ASN A 48 2.46 -6.60 24.99
CA ASN A 48 2.44 -5.73 23.82
C ASN A 48 3.52 -6.10 22.80
N ILE A 49 4.31 -7.15 23.08
CA ILE A 49 5.40 -7.59 22.24
C ILE A 49 5.00 -8.91 21.57
N GLU A 50 5.14 -8.97 20.26
CA GLU A 50 4.97 -10.19 19.48
C GLU A 50 6.15 -10.40 18.53
N TYR A 51 6.40 -11.64 18.13
CA TYR A 51 7.31 -11.95 17.04
C TYR A 51 6.48 -12.25 15.79
N ILE A 52 6.82 -11.60 14.69
CA ILE A 52 6.18 -11.75 13.39
C ILE A 52 7.28 -12.17 12.41
N PRO A 53 7.26 -13.40 11.85
CA PRO A 53 8.37 -13.91 11.01
C PRO A 53 8.77 -13.01 9.83
N THR A 54 7.83 -12.27 9.26
CA THR A 54 8.05 -11.36 8.12
C THR A 54 8.57 -9.98 8.52
N ILE A 55 8.61 -9.66 9.83
CA ILE A 55 8.96 -8.33 10.35
C ILE A 55 10.08 -8.41 11.39
N GLY A 56 9.95 -9.30 12.39
CA GLY A 56 10.81 -9.40 13.56
C GLY A 56 10.01 -9.27 14.85
N ILE A 57 10.66 -8.80 15.91
CA ILE A 57 10.05 -8.54 17.21
C ILE A 57 9.43 -7.16 17.18
N VAL A 58 8.12 -7.08 17.36
CA VAL A 58 7.31 -5.87 17.21
C VAL A 58 6.66 -5.51 18.54
N ALA A 59 6.76 -4.24 18.91
CA ALA A 59 6.00 -3.64 20.00
C ALA A 59 4.76 -2.94 19.43
N ASN A 60 3.59 -3.19 20.02
CA ASN A 60 2.31 -2.61 19.63
C ASN A 60 1.70 -1.80 20.78
N TYR A 61 1.53 -0.49 20.56
CA TYR A 61 0.92 0.43 21.51
C TYR A 61 0.36 1.67 20.77
N PRO A 62 -0.81 2.22 21.16
CA PRO A 62 -1.38 3.37 20.46
C PRO A 62 -0.41 4.55 20.35
N ASN A 63 -0.21 5.05 19.13
CA ASN A 63 0.64 6.20 18.79
C ASN A 63 2.10 6.07 19.25
N LEU A 64 2.61 4.84 19.34
CA LEU A 64 3.94 4.50 19.84
C LEU A 64 5.08 5.26 19.15
N VAL A 65 5.06 5.42 17.83
CA VAL A 65 6.13 6.14 17.10
C VAL A 65 6.28 7.58 17.59
N ASN A 66 5.18 8.31 17.74
CA ASN A 66 5.22 9.70 18.22
C ASN A 66 5.58 9.79 19.70
N LEU A 67 5.15 8.82 20.52
CA LEU A 67 5.54 8.74 21.93
C LEU A 67 7.04 8.48 22.09
N LEU A 68 7.63 7.67 21.20
CA LEU A 68 9.06 7.38 21.19
C LEU A 68 9.88 8.54 20.63
N ASN A 69 9.40 9.19 19.57
CA ASN A 69 10.04 10.37 18.96
C ASN A 69 9.01 11.48 18.66
N ASN A 70 8.95 12.47 19.55
CA ASN A 70 8.01 13.59 19.48
C ASN A 70 8.33 14.63 18.39
N LYS A 71 9.45 14.49 17.69
CA LYS A 71 9.78 15.33 16.53
C LYS A 71 9.11 14.84 15.26
N ILE A 72 8.59 13.61 15.27
CA ILE A 72 7.75 13.10 14.19
C ILE A 72 6.42 13.82 14.28
N GLN A 73 6.15 14.66 13.30
CA GLN A 73 4.93 15.44 13.19
C GLN A 73 4.22 15.03 11.90
N VAL A 74 2.93 14.76 12.04
CA VAL A 74 2.06 14.53 10.90
C VAL A 74 1.48 15.84 10.42
N ASP A 75 1.21 15.94 9.12
CA ASP A 75 0.42 17.02 8.55
C ASP A 75 -1.08 16.77 8.71
N LYS A 76 -1.89 17.64 8.10
CA LYS A 76 -3.37 17.55 8.11
C LYS A 76 -3.94 16.29 7.46
N GLU A 77 -3.13 15.54 6.71
CA GLU A 77 -3.49 14.30 6.02
C GLU A 77 -2.85 13.07 6.68
N GLU A 78 -2.33 13.23 7.91
CA GLU A 78 -1.69 12.19 8.71
C GLU A 78 -0.37 11.64 8.10
N LEU A 79 0.28 12.43 7.23
CA LEU A 79 1.54 12.06 6.59
C LEU A 79 2.74 12.75 7.22
N VAL A 80 3.91 12.10 7.17
CA VAL A 80 5.19 12.64 7.65
C VAL A 80 6.08 13.01 6.47
N SER A 81 6.68 14.20 6.51
CA SER A 81 7.65 14.65 5.50
C SER A 81 8.94 13.83 5.55
N PHE A 82 9.47 13.45 4.38
CA PHE A 82 10.77 12.79 4.28
C PHE A 82 11.92 13.63 4.86
N ASP A 83 11.85 14.96 4.80
CA ASP A 83 12.86 15.83 5.40
C ASP A 83 12.98 15.61 6.92
N VAL A 84 11.86 15.32 7.59
CA VAL A 84 11.85 14.98 9.01
C VAL A 84 12.37 13.56 9.21
N LEU A 85 11.91 12.61 8.39
CA LEU A 85 12.32 11.21 8.49
C LEU A 85 13.84 11.03 8.31
N GLU A 86 14.44 11.75 7.36
CA GLU A 86 15.88 11.68 7.08
C GLU A 86 16.75 12.34 8.14
N LYS A 87 16.20 13.29 8.92
CA LYS A 87 16.89 13.89 10.06
C LYS A 87 16.84 13.00 11.30
N GLU A 88 15.73 12.29 11.48
CA GLU A 88 15.45 11.54 12.71
C GLU A 88 15.81 10.06 12.62
N PHE A 89 15.92 9.50 11.42
CA PHE A 89 16.18 8.08 11.21
C PHE A 89 17.24 7.84 10.14
N LYS A 90 17.90 6.69 10.25
CA LYS A 90 18.79 6.17 9.22
C LYS A 90 18.00 5.29 8.26
N LYS A 91 18.21 5.50 6.97
CA LYS A 91 17.81 4.57 5.92
C LYS A 91 18.94 3.58 5.67
N GLN A 92 18.61 2.32 5.44
CA GLN A 92 19.58 1.30 5.05
C GLN A 92 19.17 0.64 3.73
N ARG A 93 20.19 0.21 2.98
CA ARG A 93 19.99 -0.60 1.78
C ARG A 93 19.27 -1.89 2.15
N PHE A 94 18.30 -2.31 1.33
CA PHE A 94 17.47 -3.50 1.53
C PHE A 94 16.53 -3.47 2.76
N ALA A 95 16.40 -2.32 3.42
CA ALA A 95 15.47 -2.10 4.53
C ALA A 95 14.35 -1.12 4.13
N SER A 96 13.93 -1.11 2.86
CA SER A 96 12.89 -0.22 2.35
C SER A 96 11.60 -0.37 3.17
N GLY A 97 11.03 0.76 3.60
CA GLY A 97 9.88 0.79 4.50
C GLY A 97 10.21 0.67 5.98
N TYR A 98 11.49 0.56 6.35
CA TYR A 98 11.97 0.62 7.72
C TYR A 98 12.87 1.86 7.93
N LEU A 99 12.64 2.57 9.02
CA LEU A 99 13.34 3.77 9.45
C LEU A 99 14.06 3.49 10.76
N ILE A 100 15.38 3.48 10.73
CA ILE A 100 16.19 2.92 11.81
C ILE A 100 16.58 4.01 12.82
N SER A 101 16.23 3.80 14.08
CA SER A 101 16.78 4.52 15.23
C SER A 101 17.68 3.59 16.06
N ASP A 102 18.23 4.11 17.17
CA ASP A 102 19.09 3.32 18.04
C ASP A 102 18.33 2.22 18.82
N MET A 103 17.05 2.45 19.14
CA MET A 103 16.26 1.56 20.02
C MET A 103 15.12 0.83 19.31
N PHE A 104 14.72 1.29 18.12
CA PHE A 104 13.61 0.72 17.36
C PHE A 104 13.70 1.09 15.88
N MET A 105 12.90 0.43 15.05
CA MET A 105 12.64 0.82 13.68
C MET A 105 11.18 1.23 13.52
N ALA A 106 10.95 2.46 13.07
CA ALA A 106 9.63 2.86 12.58
C ALA A 106 9.38 2.21 11.21
N MET A 107 8.11 1.97 10.88
CA MET A 107 7.72 1.27 9.66
C MET A 107 6.79 2.15 8.82
N ALA A 108 6.86 2.03 7.50
CA ALA A 108 5.80 2.52 6.63
C ALA A 108 4.47 1.85 6.99
N ASN A 109 3.37 2.55 6.71
CA ASN A 109 2.03 2.11 7.07
C ASN A 109 1.74 0.66 6.61
N SER A 110 0.99 -0.09 7.42
CA SER A 110 0.63 -1.48 7.14
C SER A 110 -0.11 -1.67 5.81
N TYR A 111 -0.81 -0.65 5.32
CA TYR A 111 -1.52 -0.73 4.04
C TYR A 111 -0.62 -0.75 2.80
N PHE A 112 0.69 -0.56 2.95
CA PHE A 112 1.66 -0.86 1.90
C PHE A 112 2.05 -2.35 1.83
N ARG A 113 1.61 -3.17 2.80
CA ARG A 113 1.88 -4.61 2.84
C ARG A 113 0.96 -5.39 1.91
N ARG A 114 1.37 -6.60 1.51
CA ARG A 114 0.56 -7.46 0.65
C ARG A 114 -0.82 -7.72 1.27
N GLY A 115 -1.87 -7.50 0.49
CA GLY A 115 -3.26 -7.62 0.94
C GLY A 115 -3.64 -6.66 2.06
N HIS A 116 -2.84 -5.61 2.30
CA HIS A 116 -3.02 -4.66 3.40
C HIS A 116 -2.96 -5.30 4.80
N TYR A 117 -2.45 -6.53 4.90
CA TYR A 117 -2.35 -7.26 6.16
C TYR A 117 -1.12 -6.84 6.96
N GLU A 118 -1.36 -6.54 8.23
CA GLU A 118 -0.37 -5.95 9.12
C GLU A 118 0.85 -6.84 9.41
N LYS A 119 0.71 -8.16 9.23
CA LYS A 119 1.74 -9.19 9.44
C LYS A 119 2.40 -9.65 8.14
N ASN A 120 2.02 -9.10 6.99
CA ASN A 120 2.66 -9.44 5.72
C ASN A 120 3.88 -8.54 5.46
N ALA A 121 4.72 -8.93 4.51
CA ALA A 121 5.78 -8.07 4.02
C ALA A 121 5.23 -6.92 3.16
N PHE A 122 6.05 -5.89 2.94
CA PHE A 122 5.72 -4.81 2.01
C PHE A 122 5.51 -5.35 0.60
N ALA A 123 4.52 -4.81 -0.11
CA ALA A 123 4.35 -5.12 -1.52
C ALA A 123 5.64 -4.73 -2.27
N PRO A 124 6.15 -5.61 -3.14
CA PRO A 124 7.59 -5.87 -3.29
C PRO A 124 8.41 -4.72 -3.91
N ARG A 125 7.80 -3.59 -4.31
CA ARG A 125 8.56 -2.56 -5.02
C ARG A 125 8.08 -1.12 -4.89
N PHE A 126 6.79 -0.86 -4.66
CA PHE A 126 6.31 0.52 -4.53
C PHE A 126 7.07 1.28 -3.45
N ILE A 127 7.16 0.69 -2.24
CA ILE A 127 7.86 1.34 -1.13
C ILE A 127 9.32 1.58 -1.50
N GLU A 128 10.03 0.61 -2.06
CA GLU A 128 11.43 0.78 -2.46
C GLU A 128 11.61 1.94 -3.47
N LEU A 129 10.82 1.96 -4.54
CA LEU A 129 10.88 3.00 -5.56
C LEU A 129 10.54 4.36 -4.96
N TYR A 130 9.45 4.44 -4.20
CA TYR A 130 9.03 5.66 -3.54
C TYR A 130 10.06 6.14 -2.52
N TRP A 131 10.73 5.24 -1.81
CA TRP A 131 11.78 5.55 -0.84
C TRP A 131 13.01 6.16 -1.50
N ASN A 132 13.42 5.59 -2.63
CA ASN A 132 14.60 5.99 -3.40
C ASN A 132 14.33 7.16 -4.35
N TYR A 133 13.07 7.47 -4.64
CA TYR A 133 12.69 8.62 -5.44
C TYR A 133 13.14 9.91 -4.74
N SER A 134 14.03 10.67 -5.38
CA SER A 134 14.58 11.91 -4.83
C SER A 134 14.64 12.97 -5.91
N SER A 135 14.12 14.16 -5.61
CA SER A 135 14.23 15.33 -6.46
C SER A 135 14.32 16.57 -5.57
N SER A 136 15.11 17.55 -5.99
CA SER A 136 15.17 18.86 -5.33
C SER A 136 13.97 19.74 -5.64
N LYS A 137 13.07 19.28 -6.52
CA LYS A 137 11.90 20.04 -6.99
C LYS A 137 10.58 19.53 -6.42
N ASN A 138 10.62 18.61 -5.46
CA ASN A 138 9.41 18.12 -4.82
C ASN A 138 9.57 17.86 -3.32
N ASP A 139 8.42 17.93 -2.64
CA ASP A 139 8.25 17.56 -1.25
C ASP A 139 7.54 16.21 -1.18
N LYS A 140 8.14 15.26 -0.47
CA LYS A 140 7.68 13.87 -0.38
C LYS A 140 7.21 13.54 1.03
N TYR A 141 6.06 12.86 1.14
CA TYR A 141 5.47 12.50 2.43
C TYR A 141 4.92 11.07 2.41
N ILE A 142 4.97 10.39 3.56
CA ILE A 142 4.47 9.02 3.71
C ILE A 142 3.78 8.82 5.04
N SER A 143 2.79 7.93 5.05
CA SER A 143 2.14 7.44 6.25
C SER A 143 3.01 6.39 6.94
N LEU A 144 3.14 6.49 8.26
CA LEU A 144 3.81 5.50 9.09
C LEU A 144 2.80 4.57 9.76
N ASP A 145 3.29 3.43 10.22
CA ASP A 145 2.60 2.61 11.22
C ASP A 145 2.88 3.21 12.60
N PHE A 146 1.98 4.10 13.05
CA PHE A 146 2.20 4.85 14.30
C PHE A 146 2.06 3.98 15.54
N ASP A 147 1.35 2.87 15.46
CA ASP A 147 1.04 2.03 16.63
C ASP A 147 2.09 0.93 16.83
N ARG A 148 2.92 0.64 15.81
CA ARG A 148 3.87 -0.47 15.85
C ARG A 148 5.27 -0.04 15.50
N VAL A 149 6.24 -0.59 16.24
CA VAL A 149 7.66 -0.47 15.92
C VAL A 149 8.33 -1.82 16.03
N ARG A 150 9.32 -2.08 15.17
CA ARG A 150 10.20 -3.24 15.32
C ARG A 150 11.30 -2.91 16.31
N ILE A 151 11.53 -3.75 17.31
CA ILE A 151 12.49 -3.45 18.39
C ILE A 151 13.83 -4.18 18.24
N ASN A 152 13.87 -5.29 17.48
CA ASN A 152 15.14 -5.88 17.09
C ASN A 152 15.77 -5.06 15.95
N VAL A 153 16.61 -4.09 16.35
CA VAL A 153 17.37 -3.24 15.44
C VAL A 153 18.57 -4.02 14.90
N ASP A 154 18.34 -4.82 13.87
CA ASP A 154 19.37 -5.62 13.19
C ASP A 154 19.23 -5.51 11.66
N ASN A 155 20.09 -6.23 10.93
CA ASN A 155 20.10 -6.22 9.46
C ASN A 155 19.27 -7.37 8.84
N ARG A 156 18.46 -8.09 9.62
CA ARG A 156 17.63 -9.19 9.11
C ARG A 156 16.38 -8.58 8.46
N MET A 157 16.34 -8.58 7.14
CA MET A 157 15.21 -8.08 6.36
C MET A 157 14.69 -9.19 5.45
N LEU A 158 13.38 -9.26 5.26
CA LEU A 158 12.79 -10.09 4.22
C LEU A 158 13.01 -9.40 2.87
N ILE A 159 13.62 -10.12 1.92
CA ILE A 159 13.74 -9.67 0.54
C ILE A 159 12.80 -10.52 -0.29
N GLU A 160 11.84 -9.88 -0.93
CA GLU A 160 11.01 -10.51 -1.95
C GLU A 160 11.56 -10.16 -3.33
N LEU A 161 11.94 -11.18 -4.09
CA LEU A 161 12.42 -11.02 -5.48
C LEU A 161 11.27 -11.14 -6.50
N ASP A 162 10.05 -10.87 -6.05
CA ASP A 162 8.88 -10.82 -6.91
C ASP A 162 8.96 -9.57 -7.79
N THR A 163 8.87 -9.76 -9.11
CA THR A 163 9.11 -8.69 -10.08
C THR A 163 7.81 -8.30 -10.75
N TRP A 164 7.39 -7.08 -10.46
CA TRP A 164 6.42 -6.33 -11.25
C TRP A 164 7.17 -5.34 -12.13
N TYR A 165 6.68 -5.10 -13.34
CA TYR A 165 7.22 -4.09 -14.26
C TYR A 165 6.22 -2.95 -14.35
N GLY A 166 6.71 -1.71 -14.36
CA GLY A 166 5.89 -0.54 -14.70
C GLY A 166 5.54 -0.50 -16.18
N ALA A 167 4.44 0.17 -16.52
CA ALA A 167 4.06 0.35 -17.91
C ALA A 167 4.98 1.33 -18.65
N LYS A 168 5.02 1.22 -19.97
CA LYS A 168 5.49 2.31 -20.84
C LYS A 168 4.30 3.20 -21.19
N PHE A 169 4.44 4.51 -21.00
CA PHE A 169 3.44 5.49 -21.41
C PHE A 169 4.14 6.64 -22.12
N GLU A 170 3.88 6.76 -23.43
CA GLU A 170 4.51 7.76 -24.30
C GLU A 170 3.49 8.81 -24.80
N GLU A 171 2.26 8.79 -24.30
CA GLU A 171 1.24 9.75 -24.72
C GLU A 171 1.48 11.14 -24.12
N ASN A 172 1.17 12.16 -24.90
CA ASN A 172 1.09 13.53 -24.40
C ASN A 172 -0.17 13.67 -23.54
N ILE A 173 0.03 13.75 -22.21
CA ILE A 173 -1.07 13.86 -21.24
C ILE A 173 -2.04 15.02 -21.54
N SER A 174 -1.53 16.09 -22.15
CA SER A 174 -2.35 17.25 -22.54
C SER A 174 -3.45 16.90 -23.54
N ASP A 175 -3.21 15.88 -24.37
CA ASP A 175 -4.04 15.46 -25.50
C ASP A 175 -4.99 14.31 -25.14
N ILE A 176 -4.80 13.67 -23.97
CA ILE A 176 -5.74 12.66 -23.47
C ILE A 176 -7.12 13.30 -23.34
N GLU A 177 -8.17 12.62 -23.80
CA GLU A 177 -9.54 13.14 -23.70
C GLU A 177 -10.03 13.14 -22.25
N ASP A 178 -10.95 14.06 -21.93
CA ASP A 178 -11.67 13.98 -20.65
C ASP A 178 -12.69 12.84 -20.73
N GLY A 179 -12.74 12.01 -19.70
CA GLY A 179 -13.59 10.82 -19.75
C GLY A 179 -13.32 9.85 -18.62
N ILE A 180 -14.04 8.73 -18.68
CA ILE A 180 -13.94 7.65 -17.72
C ILE A 180 -13.70 6.36 -18.49
N VAL A 181 -12.76 5.57 -18.00
CA VAL A 181 -12.52 4.20 -18.43
C VAL A 181 -12.76 3.27 -17.25
N LYS A 182 -13.47 2.17 -17.47
CA LYS A 182 -13.61 1.08 -16.50
C LYS A 182 -13.07 -0.19 -17.14
N LEU A 183 -11.96 -0.69 -16.61
CA LEU A 183 -11.35 -1.95 -17.02
C LEU A 183 -11.75 -3.05 -16.04
N THR A 184 -11.99 -4.26 -16.56
CA THR A 184 -12.30 -5.45 -15.77
C THR A 184 -11.51 -6.63 -16.33
N PRO A 185 -11.15 -7.63 -15.52
CA PRO A 185 -10.64 -8.89 -16.05
C PRO A 185 -11.63 -9.49 -17.07
N PRO A 186 -11.16 -10.34 -18.02
CA PRO A 186 -12.04 -11.00 -18.97
C PRO A 186 -13.17 -11.77 -18.27
N LEU A 187 -14.41 -11.57 -18.73
CA LEU A 187 -15.61 -12.09 -18.07
C LEU A 187 -15.71 -13.62 -18.03
N ASP A 188 -14.94 -14.31 -18.87
CA ASP A 188 -14.92 -15.77 -18.98
C ASP A 188 -13.87 -16.46 -18.10
N LEU A 189 -13.09 -15.67 -17.34
CA LEU A 189 -12.18 -16.18 -16.31
C LEU A 189 -12.94 -16.56 -15.04
N GLU A 190 -12.50 -17.63 -14.40
CA GLU A 190 -13.05 -18.04 -13.11
C GLU A 190 -12.46 -17.19 -11.99
N LYS A 191 -13.14 -17.17 -10.83
CA LYS A 191 -12.66 -16.43 -9.64
C LYS A 191 -11.24 -16.81 -9.24
N PHE A 192 -10.88 -18.09 -9.39
CA PHE A 192 -9.52 -18.55 -9.08
C PHE A 192 -8.47 -17.94 -10.01
N ASP A 193 -8.75 -17.86 -11.31
CA ASP A 193 -7.86 -17.26 -12.31
C ASP A 193 -7.71 -15.75 -12.09
N ILE A 194 -8.81 -15.06 -11.78
CA ILE A 194 -8.80 -13.63 -11.44
C ILE A 194 -7.94 -13.40 -10.19
N LYS A 195 -8.09 -14.24 -9.16
CA LYS A 195 -7.26 -14.14 -7.96
C LYS A 195 -5.77 -14.31 -8.27
N LEU A 196 -5.42 -15.28 -9.12
CA LEU A 196 -4.04 -15.63 -9.41
C LEU A 196 -3.36 -14.64 -10.38
N PHE A 197 -4.05 -14.21 -11.43
CA PHE A 197 -3.46 -13.44 -12.53
C PHE A 197 -3.82 -11.95 -12.52
N PHE A 198 -4.86 -11.58 -11.78
CA PHE A 198 -5.32 -10.19 -11.64
C PHE A 198 -5.29 -9.72 -10.18
N ASN A 199 -4.64 -10.47 -9.27
CA ASN A 199 -4.54 -10.14 -7.84
C ASN A 199 -5.91 -9.82 -7.22
N ASP A 200 -6.91 -10.62 -7.56
CA ASP A 200 -8.29 -10.51 -7.07
C ASP A 200 -8.95 -9.16 -7.39
N VAL A 201 -8.51 -8.48 -8.44
CA VAL A 201 -9.12 -7.22 -8.91
C VAL A 201 -10.48 -7.50 -9.53
N HIS A 202 -11.48 -6.75 -9.08
CA HIS A 202 -12.80 -6.70 -9.68
C HIS A 202 -12.83 -5.73 -10.85
N SER A 203 -12.35 -4.50 -10.64
CA SER A 203 -12.27 -3.47 -11.67
C SER A 203 -11.20 -2.42 -11.36
N LEU A 204 -10.74 -1.75 -12.41
CA LEU A 204 -9.93 -0.54 -12.34
C LEU A 204 -10.70 0.59 -13.02
N ASN A 205 -11.15 1.56 -12.24
CA ASN A 205 -11.81 2.76 -12.73
C ASN A 205 -10.76 3.85 -12.90
N ILE A 206 -10.78 4.54 -14.03
CA ILE A 206 -9.88 5.66 -14.33
C ILE A 206 -10.72 6.83 -14.84
N LYS A 207 -10.37 8.04 -14.40
CA LYS A 207 -11.00 9.28 -14.85
C LYS A 207 -9.94 10.32 -15.17
N TRP A 208 -10.14 10.96 -16.31
CA TRP A 208 -9.46 12.20 -16.66
C TRP A 208 -10.48 13.33 -16.74
N TYR A 209 -10.13 14.49 -16.20
CA TYR A 209 -10.87 15.72 -16.45
C TYR A 209 -9.93 16.91 -16.45
N THR A 210 -10.29 17.96 -17.18
CA THR A 210 -9.50 19.18 -17.27
C THR A 210 -10.19 20.30 -16.50
N LYS A 211 -9.45 20.98 -15.63
CA LYS A 211 -9.87 22.22 -14.99
C LYS A 211 -8.84 23.29 -15.31
N GLU A 212 -9.22 24.26 -16.15
CA GLU A 212 -8.30 25.29 -16.67
C GLU A 212 -7.09 24.64 -17.36
N ASN A 213 -5.87 24.93 -16.90
CA ASN A 213 -4.62 24.36 -17.44
C ASN A 213 -4.19 23.07 -16.75
N ILE A 214 -5.01 22.54 -15.84
CA ILE A 214 -4.67 21.35 -15.05
C ILE A 214 -5.48 20.17 -15.54
N LYS A 215 -4.79 19.14 -15.99
CA LYS A 215 -5.35 17.84 -16.36
C LYS A 215 -5.25 16.93 -15.14
N VAL A 216 -6.39 16.45 -14.64
CA VAL A 216 -6.47 15.66 -13.41
C VAL A 216 -6.70 14.21 -13.74
N PHE A 217 -5.86 13.34 -13.20
CA PHE A 217 -5.99 11.89 -13.22
C PHE A 217 -6.54 11.38 -11.90
N GLN A 218 -7.48 10.44 -11.97
CA GLN A 218 -7.92 9.65 -10.83
C GLN A 218 -7.97 8.18 -11.23
N ALA A 219 -7.51 7.29 -10.36
CA ALA A 219 -7.68 5.85 -10.51
C ALA A 219 -8.16 5.21 -9.21
N GLU A 220 -9.03 4.23 -9.32
CA GLU A 220 -9.58 3.48 -8.18
C GLU A 220 -9.66 1.99 -8.51
N GLU A 221 -8.91 1.17 -7.77
CA GLU A 221 -8.87 -0.28 -7.90
C GLU A 221 -9.80 -0.93 -6.87
N PHE A 222 -10.83 -1.62 -7.34
CA PHE A 222 -11.70 -2.45 -6.52
C PHE A 222 -11.21 -3.89 -6.55
N LYS A 223 -11.12 -4.52 -5.37
CA LYS A 223 -10.94 -5.96 -5.23
C LYS A 223 -12.28 -6.68 -5.22
N GLN A 224 -12.25 -8.01 -5.37
CA GLN A 224 -13.41 -8.87 -5.16
C GLN A 224 -13.85 -8.85 -3.67
N GLU A 225 -15.07 -9.33 -3.40
CA GLU A 225 -15.68 -9.37 -2.05
C GLU A 225 -14.89 -10.15 -0.99
N THR A 226 -13.94 -10.96 -1.43
CA THR A 226 -13.05 -11.76 -0.58
C THR A 226 -12.01 -10.94 0.16
N GLU A 227 -11.68 -9.74 -0.33
CA GLU A 227 -10.68 -8.87 0.27
C GLU A 227 -11.33 -7.87 1.23
N LYS A 228 -11.00 -8.00 2.51
CA LYS A 228 -11.60 -7.21 3.58
C LYS A 228 -10.57 -6.80 4.63
N ILE A 229 -10.76 -5.61 5.20
CA ILE A 229 -9.93 -5.07 6.29
C ILE A 229 -10.84 -4.73 7.47
N ILE A 230 -10.40 -5.09 8.67
CA ILE A 230 -11.05 -4.64 9.90
C ILE A 230 -10.32 -3.39 10.39
N LYS A 231 -11.06 -2.29 10.55
CA LYS A 231 -10.56 -1.03 11.10
C LYS A 231 -11.51 -0.57 12.21
N ASN A 232 -10.98 -0.38 13.41
CA ASN A 232 -11.77 0.01 14.59
C ASN A 232 -12.98 -0.91 14.85
N GLY A 233 -12.83 -2.22 14.59
CA GLY A 233 -13.90 -3.22 14.76
C GLY A 233 -14.94 -3.25 13.65
N ILE A 234 -14.81 -2.42 12.61
CA ILE A 234 -15.71 -2.40 11.46
C ILE A 234 -14.99 -3.04 10.26
N GLU A 235 -15.72 -3.89 9.55
CA GLU A 235 -15.26 -4.53 8.31
C GLU A 235 -15.47 -3.59 7.12
N TYR A 236 -14.43 -3.42 6.30
CA TYR A 236 -14.43 -2.59 5.12
C TYR A 236 -13.86 -3.36 3.92
N TYR A 237 -14.35 -2.98 2.74
CA TYR A 237 -13.81 -3.36 1.44
C TYR A 237 -12.82 -2.26 0.99
N PRO A 238 -11.50 -2.53 1.00
CA PRO A 238 -10.51 -1.54 0.63
C PRO A 238 -10.46 -1.35 -0.88
N ALA A 239 -10.33 -0.10 -1.32
CA ALA A 239 -9.97 0.23 -2.70
C ALA A 239 -8.73 1.12 -2.69
N LYS A 240 -7.75 0.81 -3.55
CA LYS A 240 -6.61 1.71 -3.75
C LYS A 240 -7.05 2.86 -4.62
N TYR A 241 -6.71 4.07 -4.20
CA TYR A 241 -7.03 5.30 -4.91
C TYR A 241 -5.76 6.07 -5.24
N ILE A 242 -5.70 6.65 -6.43
CA ILE A 242 -4.63 7.51 -6.91
C ILE A 242 -5.26 8.81 -7.41
N HIS A 243 -4.63 9.94 -7.08
CA HIS A 243 -4.93 11.25 -7.63
C HIS A 243 -3.65 11.92 -8.12
N ALA A 244 -3.70 12.56 -9.30
CA ALA A 244 -2.57 13.31 -9.82
C ALA A 244 -3.03 14.54 -10.62
N GLU A 245 -2.27 15.62 -10.54
CA GLU A 245 -2.55 16.87 -11.26
C GLU A 245 -1.39 17.19 -12.21
N PHE A 246 -1.66 17.12 -13.50
CA PHE A 246 -0.73 17.46 -14.57
C PHE A 246 -0.93 18.91 -15.01
N ASP A 247 0.13 19.70 -14.94
CA ASP A 247 0.14 21.09 -15.40
C ASP A 247 0.55 21.14 -16.87
N LYS A 248 -0.39 21.49 -17.75
CA LYS A 248 -0.18 21.54 -19.20
C LYS A 248 0.85 22.60 -19.63
N LEU A 249 1.13 23.61 -18.79
CA LEU A 249 2.12 24.63 -19.11
C LEU A 249 3.54 24.14 -18.84
N THR A 250 3.73 23.41 -17.73
CA THR A 250 5.06 22.89 -17.35
C THR A 250 5.36 21.54 -18.01
N GLY A 251 4.33 20.79 -18.42
CA GLY A 251 4.49 19.43 -18.93
C GLY A 251 4.82 18.40 -17.85
N THR A 252 4.53 18.70 -16.58
CA THR A 252 4.84 17.83 -15.43
C THR A 252 3.64 17.70 -14.51
N PHE A 253 3.62 16.65 -13.69
CA PHE A 253 2.70 16.60 -12.56
C PHE A 253 3.20 17.53 -11.46
N ARG A 254 2.29 18.30 -10.87
CA ARG A 254 2.54 19.19 -9.73
C ARG A 254 2.12 18.60 -8.39
N HIS A 255 1.32 17.53 -8.44
CA HIS A 255 0.77 16.84 -7.30
C HIS A 255 0.46 15.39 -7.67
N PHE A 256 0.80 14.46 -6.79
CA PHE A 256 0.53 13.03 -6.92
C PHE A 256 0.36 12.44 -5.53
N ASP A 257 -0.76 11.77 -5.28
CA ASP A 257 -1.01 11.07 -4.03
C ASP A 257 -1.71 9.74 -4.24
N GLY A 258 -1.62 8.91 -3.20
CA GLY A 258 -2.35 7.66 -3.14
C GLY A 258 -2.91 7.42 -1.75
N ALA A 259 -4.08 6.79 -1.72
CA ALA A 259 -4.85 6.52 -0.52
C ALA A 259 -5.50 5.13 -0.57
N ILE A 260 -6.03 4.70 0.56
CA ILE A 260 -7.01 3.60 0.62
C ILE A 260 -8.37 4.19 0.98
N HIS A 261 -9.37 3.88 0.18
CA HIS A 261 -10.77 4.12 0.48
C HIS A 261 -11.37 2.89 1.16
N PHE A 262 -12.06 3.10 2.27
CA PHE A 262 -12.67 2.06 3.10
C PHE A 262 -14.17 2.08 2.93
N TYR A 263 -14.67 1.22 2.05
CA TYR A 263 -16.10 1.12 1.77
C TYR A 263 -16.76 0.14 2.74
N THR A 264 -17.87 0.54 3.36
CA THR A 264 -18.79 -0.44 3.95
C THR A 264 -19.37 -1.32 2.84
N GLU A 265 -19.96 -2.46 3.20
CA GLU A 265 -20.55 -3.37 2.20
C GLU A 265 -21.53 -2.68 1.25
N ASN A 266 -22.44 -1.87 1.80
CA ASN A 266 -23.42 -1.16 0.99
C ASN A 266 -22.77 -0.16 0.03
N GLU A 267 -21.79 0.62 0.51
CA GLU A 267 -21.09 1.59 -0.33
C GLU A 267 -20.25 0.89 -1.40
N TYR A 268 -19.61 -0.22 -1.07
CA TYR A 268 -18.81 -1.01 -1.99
C TYR A 268 -19.66 -1.59 -3.13
N LEU A 269 -20.79 -2.23 -2.82
CA LEU A 269 -21.71 -2.77 -3.82
C LEU A 269 -22.26 -1.68 -4.75
N GLN A 270 -22.53 -0.49 -4.22
CA GLN A 270 -22.96 0.66 -5.04
C GLN A 270 -21.82 1.21 -5.91
N ARG A 271 -20.63 1.37 -5.33
CA ARG A 271 -19.52 2.06 -5.97
C ARG A 271 -18.80 1.22 -7.01
N ARG A 272 -18.60 -0.08 -6.77
CA ARG A 272 -17.85 -0.97 -7.69
C ARG A 272 -18.53 -1.14 -9.04
N GLU A 273 -19.87 -1.09 -9.06
CA GLU A 273 -20.68 -1.24 -10.27
C GLU A 273 -20.82 0.07 -11.04
N THR A 274 -20.48 1.20 -10.42
CA THR A 274 -20.67 2.54 -10.98
C THR A 274 -19.33 3.19 -11.34
N ASP A 275 -19.38 4.25 -12.15
CA ASP A 275 -18.20 5.04 -12.49
C ASP A 275 -17.99 6.22 -11.53
N PHE A 276 -16.89 6.96 -11.71
CA PHE A 276 -16.58 8.15 -10.90
C PHE A 276 -17.64 9.27 -10.97
N ASN A 277 -18.61 9.20 -11.88
CA ASN A 277 -19.75 10.14 -11.92
C ASN A 277 -20.96 9.61 -11.12
N HIS A 278 -20.79 8.58 -10.29
CA HIS A 278 -21.84 8.03 -9.43
C HIS A 278 -22.61 9.13 -8.68
N ASN A 279 -21.91 9.98 -7.93
CA ASN A 279 -22.53 10.99 -7.08
C ASN A 279 -23.30 12.04 -7.89
N ASP A 280 -22.88 12.34 -9.12
CA ASP A 280 -23.58 13.26 -10.03
C ASP A 280 -24.84 12.60 -10.63
N LYS A 281 -24.86 11.28 -10.74
CA LYS A 281 -25.94 10.49 -11.37
C LYS A 281 -27.01 10.01 -10.40
N THR A 282 -26.66 9.68 -9.16
CA THR A 282 -27.55 8.99 -8.21
C THR A 282 -28.11 9.90 -7.12
N GLY A 283 -27.61 11.14 -6.99
CA GLY A 283 -28.02 12.07 -5.95
C GLY A 283 -27.62 11.66 -4.52
N SER A 284 -26.98 10.50 -4.34
CA SER A 284 -26.39 10.04 -3.08
C SER A 284 -24.89 10.35 -3.07
N GLN A 285 -24.45 11.08 -2.04
CA GLN A 285 -23.02 11.33 -1.83
C GLN A 285 -22.44 10.21 -0.98
N ILE A 286 -21.71 9.27 -1.60
CA ILE A 286 -20.86 8.35 -0.84
C ILE A 286 -19.62 9.13 -0.39
N LYS A 287 -19.53 9.41 0.92
CA LYS A 287 -18.34 9.99 1.56
C LYS A 287 -17.60 8.88 2.29
N THR A 288 -16.79 8.15 1.54
CA THR A 288 -16.03 7.02 2.05
C THR A 288 -14.93 7.50 3.01
N LEU A 289 -14.70 6.74 4.08
CA LEU A 289 -13.50 6.91 4.90
C LEU A 289 -12.27 6.71 4.01
N SER A 290 -11.34 7.66 4.06
CA SER A 290 -10.11 7.63 3.26
C SER A 290 -8.91 7.79 4.18
N GLN A 291 -7.85 7.02 3.92
CA GLN A 291 -6.55 7.20 4.57
C GLN A 291 -5.49 7.41 3.49
N LYS A 292 -4.92 8.62 3.45
CA LYS A 292 -3.81 8.92 2.55
C LYS A 292 -2.57 8.14 3.00
N LEU A 293 -1.86 7.57 2.04
CA LEU A 293 -0.68 6.75 2.29
C LEU A 293 0.61 7.47 1.91
N PHE A 294 0.59 8.26 0.83
CA PHE A 294 1.73 9.02 0.40
C PHE A 294 1.28 10.24 -0.40
N LYS A 295 2.16 11.23 -0.53
CA LYS A 295 2.02 12.29 -1.54
C LYS A 295 3.36 12.87 -1.95
N VAL A 296 3.38 13.41 -3.16
CA VAL A 296 4.48 14.19 -3.72
C VAL A 296 3.89 15.49 -4.25
N ASN A 297 4.42 16.62 -3.80
CA ASN A 297 4.06 17.95 -4.29
C ASN A 297 5.27 18.55 -5.01
N GLY A 298 5.06 19.25 -6.10
CA GLY A 298 6.14 19.79 -6.94
C GLY A 298 6.31 19.00 -8.23
N GLU A 299 7.42 19.20 -8.93
CA GLU A 299 7.62 18.64 -10.27
C GLU A 299 7.88 17.13 -10.22
N ILE A 300 7.05 16.38 -10.95
CA ILE A 300 7.15 14.92 -11.12
C ILE A 300 7.05 14.62 -12.62
N GLU A 301 8.05 13.92 -13.15
CA GLU A 301 8.05 13.54 -14.56
C GLU A 301 6.99 12.48 -14.85
N ILE A 302 6.48 12.47 -16.08
CA ILE A 302 5.46 11.49 -16.52
C ILE A 302 5.93 10.06 -16.27
N LYS A 303 7.19 9.75 -16.58
CA LYS A 303 7.77 8.41 -16.38
C LYS A 303 7.73 7.96 -14.91
N ASP A 304 8.01 8.87 -13.99
CA ASP A 304 8.07 8.58 -12.56
C ASP A 304 6.64 8.38 -12.01
N TRP A 305 5.69 9.19 -12.48
CA TRP A 305 4.28 9.01 -12.17
C TRP A 305 3.74 7.66 -12.67
N VAL A 306 4.07 7.25 -13.91
CA VAL A 306 3.66 5.96 -14.49
C VAL A 306 4.25 4.80 -13.70
N GLU A 307 5.54 4.86 -13.38
CA GLU A 307 6.23 3.83 -12.60
C GLU A 307 5.62 3.70 -11.20
N LEU A 308 5.50 4.80 -10.47
CA LEU A 308 4.94 4.80 -9.12
C LEU A 308 3.46 4.36 -9.12
N THR A 309 2.66 4.79 -10.10
CA THR A 309 1.26 4.37 -10.25
C THR A 309 1.16 2.86 -10.49
N SER A 310 1.94 2.35 -11.45
CA SER A 310 1.96 0.92 -11.80
C SER A 310 2.38 0.06 -10.60
N HIS A 311 3.32 0.55 -9.80
CA HIS A 311 3.78 -0.16 -8.60
C HIS A 311 2.86 0.01 -7.40
N PHE A 312 2.16 1.13 -7.25
CA PHE A 312 1.15 1.25 -6.19
C PHE A 312 0.01 0.25 -6.41
N LEU A 313 -0.35 0.02 -7.68
CA LEU A 313 -1.32 -1.00 -8.13
C LEU A 313 -0.66 -2.36 -8.44
N THR A 314 0.48 -2.70 -7.81
CA THR A 314 1.20 -3.96 -8.06
C THR A 314 0.26 -5.17 -8.04
N GLY A 315 0.42 -6.03 -9.05
CA GLY A 315 -0.36 -7.27 -9.23
C GLY A 315 -1.64 -7.08 -10.06
N ASN A 316 -2.03 -5.84 -10.37
CA ASN A 316 -3.16 -5.56 -11.23
C ASN A 316 -2.69 -5.29 -12.67
N PRO A 317 -2.83 -6.23 -13.62
CA PRO A 317 -2.39 -6.02 -14.99
C PRO A 317 -3.25 -4.99 -15.75
N LEU A 318 -4.42 -4.61 -15.24
CA LEU A 318 -5.30 -3.62 -15.89
C LEU A 318 -4.66 -2.23 -15.93
N ILE A 319 -3.78 -1.88 -14.97
CA ILE A 319 -3.06 -0.60 -15.05
C ILE A 319 -2.05 -0.59 -16.19
N LEU A 320 -1.47 -1.76 -16.50
CA LEU A 320 -0.57 -1.92 -17.64
C LEU A 320 -1.37 -1.89 -18.95
N GLU A 321 -2.53 -2.55 -18.98
CA GLU A 321 -3.47 -2.43 -20.11
C GLU A 321 -3.88 -1.00 -20.38
N TYR A 322 -4.15 -0.22 -19.33
CA TYR A 322 -4.50 1.18 -19.49
C TYR A 322 -3.39 2.00 -20.15
N PHE A 323 -2.15 1.84 -19.69
CA PHE A 323 -1.02 2.63 -20.20
C PHE A 323 -0.48 2.13 -21.53
N GLU A 324 -0.49 0.82 -21.79
CA GLU A 324 0.10 0.23 -23.00
C GLU A 324 -0.93 -0.09 -24.09
N GLY A 325 -2.23 0.09 -23.80
CA GLY A 325 -3.33 -0.27 -24.70
C GLY A 325 -3.55 -1.77 -24.88
N LYS A 326 -2.82 -2.62 -24.14
CA LYS A 326 -2.97 -4.07 -24.13
C LYS A 326 -2.50 -4.68 -22.82
N LEU A 327 -3.08 -5.82 -22.44
CA LEU A 327 -2.57 -6.62 -21.32
C LEU A 327 -1.13 -7.09 -21.59
N PRO A 328 -0.34 -7.36 -20.54
CA PRO A 328 0.99 -7.94 -20.70
C PRO A 328 0.96 -9.25 -21.49
N ASP A 329 1.92 -9.45 -22.39
CA ASP A 329 1.94 -10.61 -23.32
C ASP A 329 1.83 -11.96 -22.60
N ARG A 330 2.47 -12.10 -21.43
CA ARG A 330 2.37 -13.30 -20.58
C ARG A 330 0.96 -13.56 -20.05
N ILE A 331 0.24 -12.50 -19.69
CA ILE A 331 -1.15 -12.60 -19.22
C ILE A 331 -2.06 -13.01 -20.39
N ILE A 332 -1.86 -12.42 -21.58
CA ILE A 332 -2.58 -12.81 -22.80
C ILE A 332 -2.36 -14.30 -23.09
N GLU A 333 -1.11 -14.76 -23.06
CA GLU A 333 -0.76 -16.17 -23.30
C GLU A 333 -1.45 -17.12 -22.31
N ILE A 334 -1.42 -16.79 -21.00
CA ILE A 334 -2.08 -17.57 -19.96
C ILE A 334 -3.58 -17.65 -20.22
N ILE A 335 -4.22 -16.52 -20.50
CA ILE A 335 -5.65 -16.45 -20.77
C ILE A 335 -6.00 -17.31 -21.99
N SER A 336 -5.22 -17.23 -23.07
CA SER A 336 -5.44 -18.06 -24.26
C SER A 336 -5.36 -19.56 -23.96
N ARG A 337 -4.43 -19.98 -23.10
CA ARG A 337 -4.32 -21.40 -22.69
C ARG A 337 -5.53 -21.84 -21.86
N LEU A 338 -5.93 -21.04 -20.87
CA LEU A 338 -7.10 -21.33 -20.04
C LEU A 338 -8.39 -21.46 -20.87
N LYS A 339 -8.52 -20.66 -21.93
CA LYS A 339 -9.67 -20.75 -22.86
C LYS A 339 -9.64 -21.99 -23.74
N ASN A 340 -8.45 -22.49 -24.11
CA ASN A 340 -8.30 -23.68 -24.95
C ASN A 340 -8.47 -25.00 -24.17
N GLU A 341 -8.37 -24.95 -22.83
CA GLU A 341 -8.57 -26.09 -21.93
C GLU A 341 -10.04 -26.26 -21.49
N LYS A 342 -10.90 -25.29 -21.80
CA LYS A 342 -12.37 -25.34 -21.65
C LYS A 342 -13.01 -25.83 -22.95
#